data_AF-K5VPD9-F1
#
_entry.id   AF-K5VPD9-F1
#
_cell.length_a   1.000
_cell.length_b   1.000
_cell.length_c   1.000
_cell.angle_alpha   90.00
_cell.angle_beta   90.00
_cell.angle_gamma   90.00
#
_symmetry.space_group_name_H-M   'P 1'
#
loop_
_entity.id
_entity.type
_entity.pdbx_description
1 polymer ?
#
loop_
_entity_poly.entity_id
_entity_poly.type
_entity_poly.pdbx_seq_one_letter_code
_entity_poly.pdbx_strand_id
1 'polypeptide(L)' 'PGIRRFIWEHAQDVHRIIHRVQHAGGTFSPSKVQLAQPEVLIVGQRCTPQGRLPDQQKIEKILSWP' A
#
# COMPACT_ATOMS: atom_id res chain seq x y z
N PRO A 1 -9.35 22.11 -14.35
CA PRO A 1 -9.47 20.97 -15.29
C PRO A 1 -8.14 20.22 -15.40
N GLY A 2 -7.98 19.13 -14.64
CA GLY A 2 -6.73 18.38 -14.60
C GLY A 2 -6.68 17.35 -13.47
N ILE A 3 -5.57 16.63 -13.37
CA ILE A 3 -5.28 15.68 -12.29
C ILE A 3 -5.28 16.43 -10.95
N ARG A 4 -5.91 15.86 -9.92
CA ARG A 4 -5.88 16.45 -8.57
C ARG A 4 -4.44 16.44 -8.06
N ARG A 5 -3.99 17.54 -7.46
CA ARG A 5 -2.61 17.71 -6.99
C ARG A 5 -2.08 16.52 -6.17
N PHE A 6 -2.87 16.02 -5.22
CA PHE A 6 -2.45 14.89 -4.37
C PHE A 6 -2.21 13.59 -5.18
N ILE A 7 -2.96 13.37 -6.26
CA ILE A 7 -2.79 12.20 -7.14
C ILE A 7 -1.48 12.32 -7.90
N TRP A 8 -1.18 13.51 -8.40
CA TRP A 8 0.07 13.78 -9.12
C TRP A 8 1.29 13.66 -8.20
N GLU A 9 1.23 14.20 -6.99
CA GLU A 9 2.29 14.07 -5.97
C GLU A 9 2.53 12.59 -5.62
N HIS A 10 1.46 11.83 -5.38
CA HIS A 10 1.56 10.38 -5.10
C HIS A 10 2.21 9.61 -6.26
N ALA A 11 1.82 9.91 -7.51
CA ALA A 11 2.42 9.27 -8.69
C ALA A 11 3.91 9.59 -8.82
N GLN A 12 4.33 10.82 -8.53
CA GLN A 12 5.74 11.21 -8.52
C GLN A 12 6.54 10.45 -7.45
N ASP A 13 5.98 10.33 -6.25
CA ASP A 13 6.62 9.58 -5.15
C ASP A 13 6.79 8.10 -5.49
N VAL A 14 5.73 7.46 -6.01
CA VAL A 14 5.77 6.06 -6.44
C VAL A 14 6.82 5.87 -7.54
N HIS A 15 6.83 6.72 -8.55
CA HIS A 15 7.82 6.66 -9.63
C HIS A 15 9.25 6.75 -9.11
N ARG A 16 9.53 7.72 -8.22
CA ARG A 16 10.85 7.91 -7.62
C ARG A 16 11.31 6.69 -6.83
N ILE A 17 10.42 6.08 -6.04
CA ILE A 17 10.74 4.91 -5.22
C ILE A 17 11.02 3.70 -6.11
N ILE A 18 10.12 3.40 -7.06
CA ILE A 18 10.26 2.24 -7.95
C ILE A 18 11.55 2.35 -8.76
N HIS A 19 11.83 3.52 -9.32
CA HIS A 19 13.06 3.77 -10.08
C HIS A 19 14.30 3.49 -9.22
N ARG A 20 14.38 4.02 -7.99
CA ARG A 20 15.51 3.77 -7.09
C ARG A 20 15.70 2.29 -6.75
N VAL A 21 14.61 1.57 -6.49
CA VAL A 21 14.67 0.13 -6.20
C VAL A 21 15.15 -0.64 -7.42
N GLN A 22 14.69 -0.28 -8.62
CA GLN A 22 15.14 -0.90 -9.87
C GLN A 22 16.64 -0.66 -10.11
N HIS A 23 17.15 0.56 -9.89
CA HIS A 23 18.57 0.88 -10.01
C HIS A 23 19.45 0.12 -9.01
N ALA A 24 18.91 -0.22 -7.85
CA ALA A 24 19.58 -1.08 -6.88
C ALA A 24 19.53 -2.59 -7.23
N GLY A 25 18.95 -2.96 -8.38
CA GLY A 25 18.75 -4.35 -8.79
C GLY A 25 17.56 -5.04 -8.12
N GLY A 26 16.72 -4.30 -7.40
CA GLY A 26 15.51 -4.82 -6.76
C GLY A 26 14.38 -5.03 -7.76
N THR A 27 13.52 -6.00 -7.48
CA THR A 27 12.31 -6.27 -8.27
C THR A 27 11.08 -6.33 -7.37
N PHE A 28 9.92 -5.92 -7.89
CA PHE A 28 8.65 -6.04 -7.19
C PHE A 28 7.89 -7.24 -7.75
N SER A 29 7.33 -8.06 -6.87
CA SER A 29 6.41 -9.12 -7.27
C SER A 29 5.06 -8.50 -7.68
N PRO A 30 4.59 -8.69 -8.92
CA PRO A 30 3.33 -8.10 -9.38
C PRO A 30 2.12 -8.52 -8.55
N SER A 31 2.12 -9.76 -8.02
CA SER A 31 1.04 -10.29 -7.20
C SER A 31 1.02 -9.77 -5.75
N LYS A 32 2.10 -9.15 -5.28
CA LYS A 32 2.24 -8.67 -3.90
C LYS A 32 2.25 -7.15 -3.79
N VAL A 33 2.56 -6.44 -4.87
CA VAL A 33 2.68 -4.99 -4.84
C VAL A 33 1.30 -4.34 -4.73
N GLN A 34 1.18 -3.35 -3.82
CA GLN A 34 -0.03 -2.56 -3.63
C GLN A 34 0.28 -1.12 -4.04
N LEU A 35 -0.18 -0.71 -5.23
CA LEU A 35 0.11 0.62 -5.81
C LEU A 35 -1.18 1.36 -6.11
N ALA A 36 -1.23 2.65 -5.75
CA ALA A 36 -2.35 3.56 -6.01
C ALA A 36 -3.71 3.02 -5.56
N GLN A 37 -3.73 2.23 -4.48
CA GLN A 37 -4.96 1.73 -3.88
C GLN A 37 -5.42 2.69 -2.78
N PRO A 38 -6.75 2.89 -2.62
CA PRO A 38 -7.29 3.73 -1.56
C PRO A 38 -7.03 3.15 -0.17
N GLU A 39 -6.82 1.83 -0.09
CA GLU A 39 -6.54 1.09 1.12
C GLU A 39 -5.42 0.09 0.88
N VAL A 40 -4.51 -0.03 1.83
CA VAL A 40 -3.35 -0.92 1.72
C VAL A 40 -3.05 -1.62 3.05
N LEU A 41 -2.56 -2.85 2.96
CA LEU A 41 -2.08 -3.63 4.11
C LEU A 41 -0.58 -3.33 4.33
N ILE A 42 -0.27 -2.57 5.38
CA ILE A 42 1.10 -2.20 5.77
C ILE A 42 1.40 -2.84 7.12
N VAL A 43 2.42 -3.72 7.18
CA VAL A 43 2.86 -4.40 8.42
C VAL A 43 1.68 -5.11 9.14
N GLY A 44 0.74 -5.62 8.35
CA GLY A 44 -0.47 -6.29 8.85
C GLY A 44 -1.43 -5.36 9.60
N GLN A 45 -1.43 -4.08 9.25
CA GLN A 45 -2.46 -3.10 9.57
C GLN A 45 -3.11 -2.65 8.27
N ARG A 46 -4.42 -2.49 8.29
CA ARG A 46 -5.23 -2.03 7.18
C ARG A 46 -5.27 -0.50 7.21
N CYS A 47 -4.59 0.14 6.27
CA CYS A 47 -4.47 1.59 6.20
C CYS A 47 -5.48 2.14 5.20
N THR A 48 -6.46 2.89 5.68
CA THR A 48 -7.49 3.56 4.89
C THR A 48 -7.30 5.08 4.95
N PRO A 49 -8.00 5.87 4.11
CA PRO A 49 -7.96 7.33 4.19
C PRO A 49 -8.48 7.87 5.53
N GLN A 50 -9.31 7.09 6.23
CA GLN A 50 -9.90 7.46 7.52
C GLN A 50 -9.01 7.09 8.71
N GLY A 51 -8.00 6.23 8.52
CA GLY A 51 -7.08 5.84 9.59
C GLY A 51 -6.54 4.43 9.43
N ARG A 52 -6.06 3.87 10.55
CA ARG A 52 -5.52 2.51 10.61
C ARG A 52 -6.50 1.61 11.33
N LEU A 53 -6.75 0.45 10.74
CA LEU A 53 -7.63 -0.57 11.27
C LEU A 53 -6.85 -1.90 11.36
N PRO A 54 -7.23 -2.79 12.28
CA PRO A 54 -6.65 -4.12 12.33
C PRO A 54 -6.96 -4.88 11.03
N ASP A 55 -6.01 -5.72 10.62
CA ASP A 55 -6.18 -6.64 9.49
C ASP A 55 -7.29 -7.65 9.79
N GLN A 56 -8.23 -7.79 8.86
CA GLN A 56 -9.39 -8.67 9.01
C GLN A 56 -8.96 -10.12 9.29
N GLN A 57 -7.90 -10.60 8.65
CA GLN A 57 -7.38 -11.96 8.90
C GLN A 57 -6.87 -12.12 10.33
N LYS A 58 -6.30 -11.07 10.92
CA LYS A 58 -5.86 -11.11 12.32
C LYS A 58 -7.04 -11.09 13.27
N ILE A 59 -8.08 -10.30 12.96
CA ILE A 59 -9.32 -10.27 13.74
C ILE A 59 -9.97 -11.65 13.73
N GLU A 60 -10.12 -12.26 12.56
CA GLU A 60 -10.69 -13.59 12.39
C GLU A 60 -9.94 -14.63 13.21
N LYS A 61 -8.60 -14.63 13.17
CA LYS A 61 -7.79 -15.55 13.97
C LYS A 61 -7.97 -15.40 15.48
N ILE A 62 -8.21 -14.19 15.98
CA ILE A 62 -8.51 -13.95 17.40
C ILE A 62 -9.92 -14.45 17.74
N LEU A 63 -10.89 -14.18 16.88
CA LEU A 63 -12.28 -14.60 17.09
C LEU A 63 -12.47 -16.12 16.99
N SER A 64 -11.69 -16.78 16.13
CA SER A 64 -11.73 -18.24 15.94
C SER A 64 -10.78 -18.98 16.88
N TRP A 65 -10.19 -18.29 17.87
CA TRP A 65 -9.28 -18.92 18.82
C TRP A 65 -10.11 -19.77 19.82
N PRO A 66 -9.86 -21.08 19.95
CA PRO A 66 -10.57 -21.97 20.87
C PRO A 66 -10.25 -21.73 22.35
#